data_AF-A0AAJ4TXT4-F1
#
_entry.id   AF-A0AAJ4TXT4-F1
#
_cell.length_a   1.000
_cell.length_b   1.000
_cell.length_c   1.000
_cell.angle_alpha   90.00
_cell.angle_beta   90.00
_cell.angle_gamma   90.00
#
_symmetry.space_group_name_H-M   'P 1'
#
loop_
_entity.id
_entity.type
_entity.pdbx_description
1 polymer ?
#
loop_
_entity_poly.entity_id
_entity_poly.type
_entity_poly.pdbx_seq_one_letter_code
_entity_poly.pdbx_strand_id
1 'polypeptide(L)' 'MMNFLMILFLLAGLSLLVYIMNRYIIKLFKDDKTNNALVMLYVTMIASIIIVTFIAFCFRTILIDITNIFYRA' A
#
# COMPACT_ATOMS: atom_id res chain seq x y z
N MET A 1 -6.16 -11.01 15.67
CA MET A 1 -5.61 -9.77 16.29
C MET A 1 -4.30 -9.32 15.63
N MET A 2 -3.30 -10.19 15.43
CA MET A 2 -2.02 -9.83 14.79
C MET A 2 -2.15 -9.32 13.34
N ASN A 3 -3.02 -9.94 12.53
CA ASN A 3 -3.30 -9.51 11.15
C ASN A 3 -3.91 -8.10 11.05
N PHE A 4 -4.67 -7.69 12.07
CA PHE A 4 -5.32 -6.36 12.09
C PHE A 4 -4.30 -5.24 12.32
N LEU A 5 -3.37 -5.45 13.28
CA LEU A 5 -2.24 -4.53 13.50
C LEU A 5 -1.34 -4.45 12.26
N MET A 6 -1.07 -5.57 11.60
CA MET A 6 -0.27 -5.61 10.38
C MET A 6 -0.91 -4.80 9.24
N ILE A 7 -2.23 -4.89 9.05
CA ILE A 7 -2.96 -4.08 8.07
C ILE A 7 -2.87 -2.58 8.40
N LEU A 8 -3.02 -2.19 9.66
CA LEU A 8 -2.88 -0.80 10.09
C LEU A 8 -1.49 -0.24 9.79
N PHE A 9 -0.43 -1.00 10.08
CA PHE A 9 0.94 -0.62 9.74
C PHE A 9 1.18 -0.54 8.23
N LEU A 10 0.63 -1.48 7.46
CA LEU A 10 0.74 -1.46 5.99
C LEU A 10 0.00 -0.27 5.38
N LEU A 11 -1.18 0.09 5.89
CA LEU A 11 -1.94 1.26 5.44
C LEU A 11 -1.21 2.57 5.79
N ALA A 12 -0.69 2.69 7.01
CA ALA A 12 0.09 3.85 7.41
C ALA A 12 1.40 3.96 6.62
N GLY A 13 2.08 2.83 6.39
CA GLY A 13 3.29 2.77 5.58
C GLY A 13 3.02 3.16 4.12
N LEU A 14 1.93 2.66 3.53
CA LEU A 14 1.51 2.98 2.17
C LEU A 14 1.20 4.47 2.00
N SER A 15 0.41 5.05 2.89
CA SER A 15 0.04 6.46 2.80
C SER A 15 1.25 7.38 2.93
N LEU A 16 2.17 7.07 3.85
CA LEU A 16 3.39 7.84 4.07
C LEU A 16 4.36 7.70 2.89
N LEU A 17 4.51 6.48 2.36
CA LEU A 17 5.34 6.22 1.18
C LEU A 17 4.83 6.97 -0.05
N VAL A 18 3.53 6.89 -0.34
CA VAL A 18 2.91 7.60 -1.47
C VAL A 18 3.06 9.11 -1.31
N TYR A 19 2.88 9.64 -0.09
CA TYR A 19 3.05 11.07 0.18
C TYR A 19 4.48 11.56 -0.08
N ILE A 20 5.49 10.85 0.44
CA ILE A 20 6.91 11.22 0.23
C ILE A 20 7.26 11.17 -1.26
N MET A 21 6.88 10.09 -1.92
CA MET A 21 7.22 9.88 -3.32
C MET A 21 6.52 10.90 -4.22
N ASN A 22 5.25 11.24 -3.96
CA ASN A 22 4.57 12.31 -4.68
C ASN A 22 5.27 13.66 -4.49
N ARG A 23 5.73 13.99 -3.28
CA ARG A 23 6.51 15.21 -3.05
C ARG A 23 7.81 15.22 -3.85
N TYR A 24 8.49 14.08 -3.93
CA TYR A 24 9.71 13.92 -4.72
C TYR A 24 9.45 14.04 -6.23
N ILE A 25 8.37 13.42 -6.73
CA ILE A 25 7.93 13.50 -8.14
C ILE A 25 7.61 14.95 -8.52
N ILE A 26 6.88 15.68 -7.67
CA ILE A 26 6.60 17.12 -7.89
C ILE A 26 7.90 17.91 -7.96
N LYS A 27 8.89 17.60 -7.12
CA LYS A 27 10.20 18.26 -7.19
C LYS A 27 10.92 17.95 -8.50
N LEU A 28 10.87 16.70 -8.98
CA LEU A 28 11.44 16.34 -10.29
C LEU A 28 10.77 17.07 -11.45
N PHE A 29 9.44 17.29 -11.39
CA PHE A 29 8.74 18.10 -12.37
C PHE A 29 9.15 19.58 -12.31
N LYS A 30 9.40 20.13 -11.11
CA LYS A 30 9.91 21.50 -10.96
C LYS A 30 11.34 21.68 -11.47
N ASP A 31 12.14 20.63 -11.39
CA ASP A 31 13.53 20.62 -11.87
C ASP A 31 13.64 20.30 -13.38
N ASP A 32 12.51 20.33 -14.13
CA ASP A 32 12.40 19.97 -15.56
C ASP A 32 12.86 18.53 -15.91
N LYS A 33 12.96 17.66 -14.91
CA LYS A 33 13.36 16.24 -15.07
C LYS A 33 12.13 15.35 -15.30
N THR A 34 11.34 15.68 -16.30
CA THR A 34 10.06 15.01 -16.64
C THR A 34 10.20 13.51 -16.85
N ASN A 35 11.22 13.04 -17.60
CA ASN A 35 11.44 11.60 -17.79
C ASN A 35 11.66 10.85 -16.47
N ASN A 36 12.48 11.40 -15.57
CA ASN A 36 12.74 10.80 -14.27
C ASN A 36 11.50 10.86 -13.38
N ALA A 37 10.72 11.94 -13.45
CA ALA A 37 9.46 12.07 -12.72
C ALA A 37 8.47 10.97 -13.12
N LEU A 38 8.32 10.71 -14.43
CA LEU A 38 7.45 9.64 -14.96
C LEU A 38 7.90 8.25 -14.52
N VAL A 39 9.19 7.94 -14.60
CA VAL A 39 9.73 6.66 -14.12
C VAL A 39 9.41 6.46 -12.65
N MET A 40 9.62 7.48 -11.83
CA MET A 40 9.38 7.37 -10.39
C MET A 40 7.89 7.21 -10.05
N LEU A 41 7.01 7.79 -10.86
CA LEU A 41 5.55 7.64 -10.79
C LEU A 41 5.13 6.20 -11.08
N TYR A 42 5.67 5.58 -12.14
CA TYR A 42 5.41 4.18 -12.45
C TYR A 42 5.93 3.22 -11.37
N VAL A 43 7.13 3.48 -10.85
CA VAL A 43 7.69 2.69 -9.74
C VAL A 43 6.81 2.79 -8.50
N THR A 44 6.29 3.98 -8.18
CA THR A 44 5.38 4.14 -7.03
C THR A 44 4.05 3.43 -7.22
N MET A 45 3.49 3.44 -8.43
CA MET A 45 2.27 2.68 -8.74
C MET A 45 2.50 1.18 -8.51
N ILE A 46 3.57 0.61 -9.06
CA ILE A 46 3.86 -0.82 -8.94
C ILE A 46 4.07 -1.20 -7.47
N ALA A 47 4.86 -0.42 -6.72
CA ALA A 47 5.08 -0.66 -5.29
C ALA A 47 3.76 -0.61 -4.50
N SER A 48 2.87 0.34 -4.82
CA SER A 48 1.56 0.46 -4.17
C SER A 48 0.67 -0.74 -4.46
N ILE A 49 0.66 -1.25 -5.69
CA ILE A 49 -0.11 -2.45 -6.06
C ILE A 49 0.36 -3.67 -5.26
N ILE A 50 1.67 -3.85 -5.08
CA ILE A 50 2.22 -4.96 -4.29
C ILE A 50 1.73 -4.88 -2.83
N ILE A 51 1.83 -3.70 -2.21
CA ILE A 51 1.39 -3.49 -0.82
C ILE A 51 -0.12 -3.73 -0.68
N VAL A 52 -0.93 -3.20 -1.61
CA VAL A 52 -2.39 -3.40 -1.60
C VAL A 52 -2.77 -4.87 -1.76
N THR A 53 -2.05 -5.61 -2.61
CA THR A 53 -2.26 -7.06 -2.76
C THR A 53 -1.98 -7.79 -1.44
N PHE A 54 -0.93 -7.39 -0.72
CA PHE A 54 -0.61 -7.95 0.59
C PHE A 54 -1.69 -7.63 1.64
N ILE A 55 -2.20 -6.39 1.64
CA ILE A 55 -3.32 -5.99 2.50
C ILE A 55 -4.57 -6.82 2.21
N ALA A 56 -4.91 -7.01 0.93
CA ALA A 56 -6.06 -7.83 0.52
C ALA A 56 -5.92 -9.29 0.96
N PHE A 57 -4.70 -9.84 0.88
CA PHE A 57 -4.40 -11.18 1.40
C PHE A 57 -4.60 -11.26 2.93
N CYS A 58 -4.10 -10.29 3.69
CA CYS A 58 -4.31 -10.23 5.14
C CYS A 58 -5.80 -10.11 5.50
N PHE A 59 -6.57 -9.32 4.74
CA PHE A 59 -8.03 -9.20 4.91
C PHE A 59 -8.75 -10.52 4.66
N ARG A 60 -8.35 -11.27 3.62
CA ARG A 60 -8.92 -12.58 3.34
C ARG A 60 -8.74 -13.54 4.52
N THR A 61 -7.58 -13.55 5.14
CA THR A 61 -7.31 -14.39 6.33
C THR A 61 -8.20 -13.99 7.51
N ILE A 62 -8.38 -12.69 7.76
CA ILE A 62 -9.29 -12.21 8.82
C ILE A 62 -10.74 -12.62 8.53
N LEU A 63 -11.19 -12.51 7.27
CA LEU A 63 -12.53 -12.93 6.88
C LEU A 63 -12.75 -14.43 7.11
N ILE A 64 -11.77 -15.27 6.74
CA ILE A 64 -11.83 -16.73 6.97
C ILE A 64 -11.93 -17.04 8.46
N ASP A 65 -11.11 -16.40 9.30
CA ASP A 65 -11.14 -16.58 10.75
C ASP A 65 -12.51 -16.21 11.34
N ILE A 66 -13.10 -15.10 10.89
CA ILE A 66 -14.44 -14.66 11.32
C ILE A 66 -15.50 -15.68 10.88
N THR A 67 -15.49 -16.10 9.61
CA THR A 67 -16.45 -17.08 9.12
C THR A 67 -16.35 -18.42 9.86
N ASN A 68 -15.15 -18.84 10.26
CA ASN A 68 -14.96 -20.06 11.05
C ASN A 68 -15.59 -19.97 12.45
N ILE A 69 -15.61 -18.78 13.05
CA ILE A 69 -16.28 -18.55 14.35
C ILE A 69 -17.80 -18.71 14.19
N PHE A 70 -18.36 -18.17 13.10
CA PHE A 70 -19.79 -18.28 12.82
C PHE A 70 -20.24 -19.67 12.34
N TYR A 71 -19.35 -20.43 11.68
CA TYR A 71 -19.65 -21.80 11.22
C TYR A 71 -19.47 -22.89 12.28
N ARG A 72 -18.81 -22.57 13.41
CA ARG A 72 -18.66 -23.48 14.57
C ARG A 72 -19.65 -23.20 15.71
N ALA A 73 -20.57 -22.26 15.54
CA ALA A 73 -21.74 -22.05 16.39
C ALA A 73 -22.93 -22.84 15.84
#